data_AF-A0A9D1J510-F1
#
_entry.id   AF-A0A9D1J510-F1
#
_cell.length_a   1.000
_cell.length_b   1.000
_cell.length_c   1.000
_cell.angle_alpha   90.00
_cell.angle_beta   90.00
_cell.angle_gamma   90.00
#
_symmetry.space_group_name_H-M   'P 1'
#
loop_
_entity.id
_entity.type
_entity.pdbx_description
1 polymer ?
#
loop_
_entity_poly.entity_id
_entity_poly.type
_entity_poly.pdbx_seq_one_letter_code
_entity_poly.pdbx_strand_id
1 'polypeptide(L)'
;MPIQNSSPRELLTTSYNREQAVRYANYWAYRRNPNYSSFDSLGGDCTNFVSQALFYAAGVMNFTPDYGWYYISLDNRAPAWSGVEYFWNFMTTNMGPGPFGHEISLSEVLPGDIIQMAIKEPDRFGHTVIVTDLLSQSPGPDSILVAAHDRDSACRPISTYDYSMIRALRIDGVRYLSAATDFPTFRSASPDGEPAAGPEDTEEPSGFTAPPDVG
;
A
#
# COMPACT_ATOMS: atom_id res chain seq x y z
N MET A 1 -17.36 16.72 -34.90
CA MET A 1 -16.84 15.77 -33.90
C MET A 1 -17.72 15.89 -32.66
N PRO A 2 -18.46 14.85 -32.22
CA PRO A 2 -19.11 14.92 -30.92
C PRO A 2 -18.04 14.85 -29.83
N ILE A 3 -18.13 15.79 -28.89
CA ILE A 3 -17.36 15.83 -27.65
C ILE A 3 -17.81 14.64 -26.79
N GLN A 4 -16.96 13.62 -26.67
CA GLN A 4 -17.12 12.53 -25.72
C GLN A 4 -17.02 13.13 -24.31
N ASN A 5 -18.13 13.15 -23.58
CA ASN A 5 -18.15 13.65 -22.21
C ASN A 5 -17.88 12.46 -21.29
N SER A 6 -16.60 12.15 -21.05
CA SER A 6 -16.20 11.11 -20.10
C SER A 6 -16.63 11.51 -18.69
N SER A 7 -17.35 10.64 -17.98
CA SER A 7 -17.70 10.86 -16.58
C SER A 7 -16.42 11.06 -15.73
N PRO A 8 -16.42 12.01 -14.77
CA PRO A 8 -15.25 12.23 -13.93
C PRO A 8 -14.95 10.96 -13.11
N ARG A 9 -13.66 10.61 -12.98
CA ARG A 9 -13.24 9.52 -12.11
C ARG A 9 -13.59 9.84 -10.66
N GLU A 10 -14.21 8.89 -9.98
CA GLU A 10 -14.60 8.99 -8.57
C GLU A 10 -13.52 8.38 -7.68
N LEU A 11 -13.32 8.93 -6.49
CA LEU A 11 -12.42 8.35 -5.49
C LEU A 11 -13.19 7.35 -4.61
N LEU A 12 -12.91 6.07 -4.80
CA LEU A 12 -13.52 4.96 -4.05
C LEU A 12 -12.57 4.45 -2.96
N THR A 13 -13.11 3.71 -1.99
CA THR A 13 -12.34 3.09 -0.90
C THR A 13 -12.55 1.57 -0.89
N THR A 14 -11.47 0.82 -0.66
CA THR A 14 -11.50 -0.63 -0.42
C THR A 14 -10.73 -0.98 0.85
N SER A 15 -10.98 -2.17 1.39
CA SER A 15 -10.30 -2.69 2.57
C SER A 15 -8.82 -2.96 2.30
N TYR A 16 -7.96 -2.60 3.26
CA TYR A 16 -6.56 -2.99 3.27
C TYR A 16 -6.41 -4.47 3.65
N ASN A 17 -5.71 -5.25 2.81
CA ASN A 17 -5.45 -6.66 3.06
C ASN A 17 -4.18 -6.83 3.93
N ARG A 18 -4.36 -6.76 5.24
CA ARG A 18 -3.26 -6.85 6.22
C ARG A 18 -2.49 -8.16 6.13
N GLU A 19 -3.17 -9.27 5.82
CA GLU A 19 -2.55 -10.59 5.71
C GLU A 19 -1.52 -10.63 4.58
N GLN A 20 -1.79 -9.95 3.46
CA GLN A 20 -0.85 -9.84 2.35
C GLN A 20 0.39 -9.02 2.73
N ALA A 21 0.24 -7.94 3.51
CA ALA A 21 1.38 -7.15 3.96
C ALA A 21 2.26 -7.95 4.92
N VAL A 22 1.66 -8.67 5.87
CA VAL A 22 2.36 -9.57 6.80
C VAL A 22 3.07 -10.69 6.04
N ARG A 23 2.40 -11.31 5.06
CA ARG A 23 3.01 -12.35 4.21
C ARG A 23 4.22 -11.82 3.45
N TYR A 24 4.11 -10.63 2.87
CA TYR A 24 5.23 -9.97 2.20
C TYR A 24 6.38 -9.75 3.18
N ALA A 25 6.08 -9.16 4.35
CA ALA A 25 7.07 -8.83 5.35
C ALA A 25 7.83 -10.07 5.82
N ASN A 26 7.13 -11.15 6.18
CA ASN A 26 7.75 -12.41 6.60
C ASN A 26 8.61 -13.05 5.51
N TYR A 27 8.20 -12.98 4.24
CA TYR A 27 8.97 -13.55 3.14
C TYR A 27 10.24 -12.76 2.82
N TRP A 28 10.14 -11.43 2.83
CA TRP A 28 11.22 -10.55 2.42
C TRP A 28 12.10 -10.07 3.57
N ALA A 29 11.77 -10.29 4.85
CA ALA A 29 12.53 -9.76 5.99
C ALA A 29 14.04 -10.08 5.97
N TYR A 30 14.45 -11.24 5.45
CA TYR A 30 15.85 -11.66 5.30
C TYR A 30 16.34 -11.66 3.84
N ARG A 31 15.62 -10.98 2.95
CA ARG A 31 15.86 -10.96 1.51
C ARG A 31 15.73 -9.53 0.99
N ARG A 32 16.13 -9.32 -0.27
CA ARG A 32 15.87 -8.06 -0.97
C ARG A 32 15.02 -8.35 -2.19
N ASN A 33 13.90 -7.64 -2.32
CA ASN A 33 13.05 -7.78 -3.49
C ASN A 33 13.72 -7.10 -4.68
N PRO A 34 14.08 -7.84 -5.76
CA PRO A 34 14.85 -7.28 -6.88
C PRO A 34 14.10 -6.20 -7.66
N ASN A 35 12.78 -6.05 -7.47
CA ASN A 35 11.99 -4.97 -8.07
C ASN A 35 12.22 -3.61 -7.41
N TYR A 36 12.92 -3.57 -6.26
CA TYR A 36 13.18 -2.35 -5.51
C TYR A 36 14.67 -2.26 -5.20
N SER A 37 15.23 -1.05 -5.32
CA SER A 37 16.59 -0.79 -4.86
C SER A 37 16.70 -0.99 -3.35
N SER A 38 17.78 -1.65 -2.92
CA SER A 38 18.16 -1.68 -1.51
C SER A 38 18.73 -0.31 -1.10
N PHE A 39 18.31 0.18 0.07
CA PHE A 39 18.83 1.40 0.68
C PHE A 39 19.81 1.13 1.83
N ASP A 40 20.35 -0.09 1.92
CA ASP A 40 21.20 -0.55 3.03
C ASP A 40 22.36 0.41 3.35
N SER A 41 22.91 1.10 2.34
CA SER A 41 24.02 2.04 2.48
C SER A 41 23.62 3.53 2.46
N LEU A 42 22.36 3.85 2.13
CA LEU A 42 21.88 5.22 1.92
C LEU A 42 20.98 5.72 3.08
N GLY A 43 20.49 4.80 3.91
CA GLY A 43 19.46 5.07 4.91
C GLY A 43 18.05 5.08 4.30
N GLY A 44 17.04 4.81 5.13
CA GLY A 44 15.63 4.76 4.71
C GLY A 44 15.14 3.38 4.27
N ASP A 45 15.96 2.33 4.37
CA ASP A 45 15.54 0.98 3.96
C ASP A 45 14.41 0.40 4.81
N CYS A 46 14.33 0.81 6.08
CA CYS A 46 13.23 0.46 6.97
C CYS A 46 11.86 0.89 6.42
N THR A 47 11.73 2.15 6.01
CA THR A 47 10.48 2.67 5.43
C THR A 47 10.28 2.15 4.00
N ASN A 48 11.35 1.98 3.21
CA ASN A 48 11.25 1.37 1.88
C ASN A 48 10.66 -0.06 1.95
N PHE A 49 11.16 -0.90 2.86
CA PHE A 49 10.64 -2.24 3.10
C PHE A 49 9.17 -2.23 3.51
N VAL A 50 8.81 -1.39 4.47
CA VAL A 50 7.41 -1.24 4.91
C VAL A 50 6.52 -0.74 3.76
N SER A 51 7.01 0.19 2.95
CA SER A 51 6.27 0.69 1.79
C SER A 51 6.04 -0.40 0.74
N GLN A 52 7.01 -1.28 0.52
CA GLN A 52 6.86 -2.44 -0.36
C GLN A 52 5.79 -3.41 0.16
N ALA A 53 5.80 -3.72 1.47
CA ALA A 53 4.80 -4.60 2.09
C ALA A 53 3.39 -4.00 1.98
N LEU A 54 3.25 -2.71 2.26
CA LEU A 54 1.99 -2.00 2.11
C LEU A 54 1.52 -1.96 0.66
N PHE A 55 2.42 -1.70 -0.30
CA PHE A 55 2.03 -1.63 -1.70
C PHE A 55 1.60 -3.00 -2.21
N TYR A 56 2.26 -4.08 -1.78
CA TYR A 56 1.84 -5.44 -2.11
C TYR A 56 0.40 -5.73 -1.65
N ALA A 57 0.00 -5.20 -0.49
CA ALA A 57 -1.35 -5.34 0.04
C ALA A 57 -2.38 -4.33 -0.51
N ALA A 58 -1.92 -3.13 -0.90
CA ALA A 58 -2.78 -2.03 -1.30
C ALA A 58 -2.99 -1.93 -2.81
N GLY A 59 -1.96 -2.24 -3.61
CA GLY A 59 -2.00 -2.19 -5.07
C GLY A 59 -2.11 -0.78 -5.69
N VAL A 60 -2.14 0.27 -4.88
CA VAL A 60 -2.36 1.65 -5.34
C VAL A 60 -1.29 2.58 -4.77
N MET A 61 -0.53 3.21 -5.66
CA MET A 61 0.37 4.31 -5.34
C MET A 61 -0.28 5.66 -5.59
N ASN A 62 0.23 6.69 -4.91
CA ASN A 62 -0.14 8.07 -5.15
C ASN A 62 1.04 8.78 -5.82
N PHE A 63 0.90 9.10 -7.11
CA PHE A 63 1.95 9.73 -7.92
C PHE A 63 1.95 11.27 -7.87
N THR A 64 1.31 11.87 -6.86
CA THR A 64 1.41 13.32 -6.65
C THR A 64 2.89 13.69 -6.45
N PRO A 65 3.48 14.58 -7.28
CA PRO A 65 4.87 14.98 -7.11
C PRO A 65 5.12 15.53 -5.71
N ASP A 66 6.24 15.16 -5.10
CA ASP A 66 6.74 15.59 -3.78
C ASP A 66 5.88 15.22 -2.56
N TYR A 67 4.56 15.10 -2.71
CA TYR A 67 3.58 14.88 -1.63
C TYR A 67 2.88 13.52 -1.68
N GLY A 68 3.08 12.76 -2.75
CA GLY A 68 2.51 11.43 -2.92
C GLY A 68 3.23 10.35 -2.11
N TRP A 69 2.96 9.11 -2.47
CA TRP A 69 3.61 7.90 -1.97
C TRP A 69 3.72 6.92 -3.12
N TYR A 70 4.91 6.89 -3.74
CA TYR A 70 5.18 6.08 -4.92
C TYR A 70 6.66 5.75 -5.03
N TYR A 71 6.94 4.67 -5.77
CA TYR A 71 8.29 4.28 -6.18
C TYR A 71 8.26 3.84 -7.65
N ILE A 72 9.09 4.49 -8.47
CA ILE A 72 9.33 4.11 -9.86
C ILE A 72 10.77 3.62 -10.01
N SER A 73 11.72 4.33 -9.41
CA SER A 73 13.12 3.95 -9.35
C SER A 73 13.80 4.58 -8.13
N LEU A 74 15.09 4.29 -7.92
CA LEU A 74 15.88 4.96 -6.89
C LEU A 74 15.79 6.49 -7.03
N ASP A 75 15.96 7.04 -8.23
CA ASP A 75 15.97 8.49 -8.44
C ASP A 75 14.57 9.10 -8.65
N ASN A 76 13.54 8.26 -8.81
CA ASN A 76 12.16 8.69 -9.04
C ASN A 76 11.20 8.02 -8.06
N ARG A 77 11.08 8.61 -6.88
CA ARG A 77 10.20 8.17 -5.79
C ARG A 77 9.77 9.35 -4.94
N ALA A 78 8.62 9.24 -4.28
CA ALA A 78 8.21 10.22 -3.30
C ALA A 78 9.08 10.14 -2.03
N PRO A 79 9.33 11.26 -1.33
CA PRO A 79 9.93 11.26 0.00
C PRO A 79 9.22 10.32 0.98
N ALA A 80 7.88 10.24 0.91
CA ALA A 80 7.07 9.37 1.77
C ALA A 80 7.31 7.87 1.56
N TRP A 81 7.88 7.44 0.43
CA TRP A 81 8.16 6.02 0.19
C TRP A 81 9.31 5.49 1.06
N SER A 82 10.32 6.33 1.33
CA SER A 82 11.54 5.92 2.05
C SER A 82 11.84 6.74 3.32
N GLY A 83 11.15 7.85 3.55
CA GLY A 83 11.36 8.73 4.71
C GLY A 83 10.34 8.50 5.82
N VAL A 84 10.81 8.28 7.05
CA VAL A 84 9.98 7.94 8.23
C VAL A 84 8.90 8.99 8.51
N GLU A 85 9.26 10.26 8.62
CA GLU A 85 8.30 11.33 8.94
C GLU A 85 7.37 11.62 7.76
N TYR A 86 7.89 11.61 6.53
CA TYR A 86 7.08 11.81 5.32
C TYR A 86 6.06 10.69 5.13
N PHE A 87 6.43 9.44 5.41
CA PHE A 87 5.54 8.30 5.40
C PHE A 87 4.38 8.49 6.38
N TRP A 88 4.69 8.86 7.62
CA TRP A 88 3.67 9.09 8.65
C TRP A 88 2.70 10.19 8.22
N ASN A 89 3.23 11.32 7.76
CA ASN A 89 2.42 12.45 7.31
C ASN A 89 1.52 12.05 6.13
N PHE A 90 2.05 11.32 5.14
CA PHE A 90 1.23 10.82 4.04
C PHE A 90 0.10 9.93 4.55
N MET A 91 0.42 8.88 5.32
CA MET A 91 -0.61 7.91 5.75
C MET A 91 -1.73 8.55 6.58
N THR A 92 -1.39 9.52 7.42
CA THR A 92 -2.35 10.17 8.34
C THR A 92 -3.13 11.34 7.73
N THR A 93 -2.68 11.87 6.59
CA THR A 93 -3.31 13.05 5.96
C THR A 93 -3.77 12.81 4.53
N ASN A 94 -3.47 11.64 3.94
CA ASN A 94 -3.84 11.33 2.56
C ASN A 94 -5.36 11.34 2.39
N MET A 95 -5.83 12.24 1.54
CA MET A 95 -7.22 12.35 1.08
C MET A 95 -7.40 11.90 -0.38
N GLY A 96 -6.31 11.54 -1.06
CA GLY A 96 -6.29 11.08 -2.45
C GLY A 96 -6.11 9.56 -2.56
N PRO A 97 -5.70 9.05 -3.74
CA PRO A 97 -5.40 7.64 -3.95
C PRO A 97 -4.30 7.12 -3.01
N GLY A 98 -4.27 5.81 -2.81
CA GLY A 98 -3.30 5.13 -1.95
C GLY A 98 -3.83 4.78 -0.55
N PRO A 99 -3.00 4.14 0.27
CA PRO A 99 -3.35 3.80 1.65
C PRO A 99 -3.54 5.05 2.51
N PHE A 100 -4.34 4.91 3.57
CA PHE A 100 -4.51 5.92 4.62
C PHE A 100 -4.78 5.24 5.96
N GLY A 101 -4.58 5.98 7.04
CA GLY A 101 -4.64 5.43 8.38
C GLY A 101 -4.68 6.50 9.47
N HIS A 102 -4.70 6.03 10.72
CA HIS A 102 -4.68 6.88 11.90
C HIS A 102 -3.77 6.30 12.99
N GLU A 103 -3.36 7.19 13.91
CA GLU A 103 -2.59 6.80 15.08
C GLU A 103 -3.45 6.01 16.06
N ILE A 104 -2.89 4.94 16.62
CA ILE A 104 -3.51 4.06 17.60
C ILE A 104 -2.59 3.85 18.79
N SER A 105 -3.14 3.40 19.92
CA SER A 105 -2.32 2.97 21.06
C SER A 105 -1.60 1.65 20.76
N LEU A 106 -0.45 1.42 21.40
CA LEU A 106 0.27 0.15 21.27
C LEU A 106 -0.56 -1.05 21.71
N SER A 107 -1.47 -0.89 22.67
CA SER A 107 -2.36 -1.96 23.13
C SER A 107 -3.40 -2.38 22.11
N GLU A 108 -3.59 -1.60 21.04
CA GLU A 108 -4.60 -1.88 20.01
C GLU A 108 -3.99 -2.47 18.74
N VAL A 109 -2.66 -2.52 18.59
CA VAL A 109 -2.01 -2.92 17.33
C VAL A 109 -2.39 -4.34 16.92
N LEU A 110 -2.46 -4.55 15.61
CA LEU A 110 -2.71 -5.83 14.97
C LEU A 110 -1.64 -6.11 13.91
N PRO A 111 -1.43 -7.39 13.52
CA PRO A 111 -0.56 -7.71 12.39
C PRO A 111 -0.96 -6.93 11.13
N GLY A 112 0.04 -6.34 10.47
CA GLY A 112 -0.13 -5.43 9.33
C GLY A 112 -0.21 -3.95 9.68
N ASP A 113 -0.33 -3.59 10.96
CA ASP A 113 -0.15 -2.21 11.45
C ASP A 113 1.35 -1.83 11.44
N ILE A 114 1.63 -0.53 11.44
CA ILE A 114 2.99 0.03 11.34
C ILE A 114 3.38 0.66 12.66
N ILE A 115 4.64 0.53 13.06
CA ILE A 115 5.20 1.20 14.25
C ILE A 115 6.37 2.08 13.83
N GLN A 116 6.48 3.26 14.44
CA GLN A 116 7.65 4.11 14.32
C GLN A 116 8.29 4.38 15.68
N MET A 117 9.63 4.39 15.69
CA MET A 117 10.43 4.53 16.90
C MET A 117 11.49 5.63 16.74
N ALA A 118 11.75 6.34 17.82
CA ALA A 118 12.88 7.25 17.97
C ALA A 118 14.05 6.48 18.65
N ILE A 119 15.00 6.01 17.84
CA ILE A 119 16.11 5.13 18.32
C ILE A 119 17.44 5.88 18.40
N LYS A 120 17.72 6.77 17.44
CA LYS A 120 19.03 7.46 17.35
C LYS A 120 18.99 8.86 17.98
N GLU A 121 17.88 9.54 17.80
CA GLU A 121 17.65 10.91 18.26
C GLU A 121 16.43 10.86 19.18
N PRO A 122 16.53 11.33 20.43
CA PRO A 122 15.49 11.10 21.44
C PRO A 122 14.14 11.73 21.07
N ASP A 123 14.16 12.81 20.29
CA ASP A 123 12.98 13.60 19.95
C ASP A 123 12.57 13.47 18.47
N ARG A 124 13.09 12.45 17.76
CA ARG A 124 12.82 12.27 16.33
C ARG A 124 12.63 10.81 15.92
N PHE A 125 11.48 10.51 15.32
CA PHE A 125 11.20 9.19 14.75
C PHE A 125 12.14 8.91 13.58
N GLY A 126 12.91 7.82 13.69
CA GLY A 126 13.97 7.48 12.74
C GLY A 126 13.93 6.05 12.23
N HIS A 127 12.94 5.26 12.64
CA HIS A 127 12.82 3.85 12.29
C HIS A 127 11.36 3.46 12.10
N THR A 128 11.05 2.77 11.01
CA THR A 128 9.70 2.30 10.63
C THR A 128 9.71 0.78 10.53
N VAL A 129 8.75 0.11 11.16
CA VAL A 129 8.62 -1.36 11.13
C VAL A 129 7.16 -1.77 10.92
N ILE A 130 6.95 -2.99 10.42
CA ILE A 130 5.61 -3.57 10.27
C ILE A 130 5.40 -4.66 11.31
N VAL A 131 4.23 -4.66 11.96
CA VAL A 131 3.80 -5.71 12.90
C VAL A 131 3.49 -6.97 12.11
N THR A 132 4.09 -8.08 12.50
CA THR A 132 3.96 -9.38 11.82
C THR A 132 3.16 -10.38 12.64
N ASP A 133 3.22 -10.29 13.97
CA ASP A 133 2.51 -11.21 14.85
C ASP A 133 2.38 -10.64 16.28
N LEU A 134 1.53 -11.28 17.09
CA LEU A 134 1.30 -10.97 18.50
C LEU A 134 1.40 -12.25 19.34
N LEU A 135 2.30 -12.26 20.32
CA LEU A 135 2.45 -13.36 21.27
C LEU A 135 1.37 -13.36 22.38
N SER A 136 0.55 -12.31 22.46
CA SER A 136 -0.47 -12.11 23.48
C SER A 136 -1.68 -11.36 22.91
N GLN A 137 -2.87 -11.67 23.43
CA GLN A 137 -4.11 -10.93 23.14
C GLN A 137 -4.13 -9.53 23.79
N SER A 138 -3.20 -9.25 24.69
CA SER A 138 -2.92 -7.91 25.19
C SER A 138 -1.57 -7.46 24.63
N PRO A 139 -1.55 -6.76 23.48
CA PRO A 139 -0.34 -6.26 22.87
C PRO A 139 0.44 -5.34 23.83
N GLY A 140 1.73 -5.58 23.91
CA GLY A 140 2.69 -4.80 24.67
C GLY A 140 4.10 -5.03 24.13
N PRO A 141 5.11 -4.32 24.65
CA PRO A 141 6.43 -4.32 24.04
C PRO A 141 7.07 -5.71 23.83
N ASP A 142 6.85 -6.64 24.76
CA ASP A 142 7.40 -8.00 24.67
C ASP A 142 6.58 -8.94 23.77
N SER A 143 5.31 -8.61 23.50
CA SER A 143 4.41 -9.47 22.74
C SER A 143 4.22 -9.04 21.29
N ILE A 144 4.59 -7.81 20.93
CA ILE A 144 4.48 -7.32 19.55
C ILE A 144 5.72 -7.70 18.75
N LEU A 145 5.55 -8.53 17.73
CA LEU A 145 6.63 -8.96 16.84
C LEU A 145 6.62 -8.17 15.53
N VAL A 146 7.79 -7.67 15.13
CA VAL A 146 7.94 -6.83 13.93
C VAL A 146 8.97 -7.39 12.94
N ALA A 147 8.88 -6.92 11.70
CA ALA A 147 9.89 -7.09 10.68
C ALA A 147 10.40 -5.74 10.15
N ALA A 148 11.68 -5.70 9.79
CA ALA A 148 12.37 -4.52 9.25
C ALA A 148 13.65 -4.93 8.49
N HIS A 149 14.08 -4.14 7.50
CA HIS A 149 15.33 -4.39 6.78
C HIS A 149 16.57 -3.77 7.41
N ASP A 150 16.46 -2.73 8.25
CA ASP A 150 17.63 -2.26 8.98
C ASP A 150 18.00 -3.25 10.10
N ARG A 151 19.15 -3.90 9.89
CA ARG A 151 19.65 -5.09 10.63
C ARG A 151 18.91 -6.40 10.31
N ASP A 152 18.17 -6.48 9.20
CA ASP A 152 17.51 -7.71 8.72
C ASP A 152 16.79 -8.48 9.83
N SER A 153 15.73 -7.89 10.37
CA SER A 153 14.98 -8.46 11.48
C SER A 153 13.63 -9.01 11.00
N ALA A 154 13.32 -10.26 11.34
CA ALA A 154 11.98 -10.82 11.30
C ALA A 154 11.60 -11.32 12.71
N CYS A 155 10.32 -11.29 13.04
CA CYS A 155 9.77 -11.80 14.30
C CYS A 155 10.48 -11.25 15.55
N ARG A 156 10.94 -10.00 15.50
CA ARG A 156 11.69 -9.38 16.60
C ARG A 156 10.71 -8.66 17.55
N PRO A 157 10.74 -8.93 18.86
CA PRO A 157 9.94 -8.16 19.81
C PRO A 157 10.36 -6.70 19.86
N ILE A 158 9.40 -5.77 19.91
CA ILE A 158 9.73 -4.34 19.96
C ILE A 158 10.47 -3.94 21.24
N SER A 159 10.31 -4.68 22.34
CA SER A 159 11.08 -4.45 23.59
C SER A 159 12.59 -4.61 23.46
N THR A 160 13.07 -5.24 22.38
CA THR A 160 14.51 -5.38 22.11
C THR A 160 15.12 -4.14 21.44
N TYR A 161 14.32 -3.12 21.17
CA TYR A 161 14.79 -1.82 20.67
C TYR A 161 14.92 -0.85 21.84
N ASP A 162 16.00 -0.06 21.83
CA ASP A 162 16.19 1.05 22.77
C ASP A 162 15.63 2.32 22.11
N TYR A 163 14.38 2.66 22.44
CA TYR A 163 13.69 3.82 21.89
C TYR A 163 13.25 4.78 22.99
N SER A 164 13.32 6.07 22.71
CA SER A 164 12.83 7.14 23.60
C SER A 164 11.35 7.45 23.37
N MET A 165 10.86 7.26 22.14
CA MET A 165 9.48 7.48 21.73
C MET A 165 9.02 6.38 20.78
N ILE A 166 7.73 6.09 20.83
CA ILE A 166 7.09 5.08 19.99
C ILE A 166 5.67 5.53 19.63
N ARG A 167 5.25 5.26 18.40
CA ARG A 167 3.89 5.48 17.91
C ARG A 167 3.46 4.37 16.97
N ALA A 168 2.17 4.09 16.92
CA ALA A 168 1.60 3.05 16.08
C ALA A 168 0.55 3.63 15.12
N LEU A 169 0.51 3.09 13.90
CA LEU A 169 -0.35 3.51 12.81
C LEU A 169 -1.17 2.30 12.35
N ARG A 170 -2.48 2.46 12.37
CA ARG A 170 -3.41 1.54 11.70
C ARG A 170 -3.65 1.98 10.27
N ILE A 171 -3.59 1.06 9.33
CA ILE A 171 -4.07 1.30 7.96
C ILE A 171 -5.56 0.96 7.88
N ASP A 172 -6.38 1.96 7.63
CA ASP A 172 -7.84 1.83 7.63
C ASP A 172 -8.37 1.30 6.29
N GLY A 173 -7.67 1.61 5.21
CA GLY A 173 -8.07 1.21 3.88
C GLY A 173 -7.20 1.81 2.79
N VAL A 174 -7.66 1.64 1.56
CA VAL A 174 -6.97 2.09 0.36
C VAL A 174 -7.97 2.83 -0.51
N ARG A 175 -7.61 4.05 -0.95
CA ARG A 175 -8.40 4.82 -1.90
C ARG A 175 -7.89 4.64 -3.32
N TYR A 176 -8.77 4.62 -4.30
CA TYR A 176 -8.43 4.48 -5.71
C TYR A 176 -9.41 5.23 -6.60
N LEU A 177 -8.97 5.62 -7.79
CA LEU A 177 -9.84 6.25 -8.78
C LEU A 177 -10.59 5.18 -9.56
N SER A 178 -11.91 5.35 -9.71
CA SER A 178 -12.72 4.50 -10.57
C SER A 178 -12.25 4.59 -12.03
N ALA A 179 -12.48 3.52 -12.78
CA ALA A 179 -12.29 3.57 -14.23
C ALA A 179 -13.25 4.61 -14.83
N ALA A 180 -12.77 5.39 -15.80
CA ALA A 180 -13.67 6.20 -16.61
C ALA A 180 -14.57 5.23 -17.40
N THR A 181 -15.87 5.30 -17.16
CA THR A 181 -16.85 4.58 -17.97
C THR A 181 -17.30 5.51 -19.09
N ASP A 182 -16.95 5.16 -20.33
CA ASP A 182 -17.55 5.79 -21.49
C ASP A 182 -18.98 5.27 -21.61
N PHE A 183 -19.95 6.07 -21.18
CA PHE A 183 -21.34 5.81 -21.52
C PHE A 183 -21.57 6.32 -22.95
N PRO A 184 -21.93 5.46 -23.93
CA PRO A 184 -22.48 5.97 -25.17
C PRO A 184 -23.74 6.76 -24.80
N THR A 185 -23.73 8.05 -25.11
CA THR A 185 -24.93 8.87 -25.02
C THR A 185 -25.92 8.34 -26.05
N PHE A 186 -26.84 7.46 -25.62
CA PHE A 186 -28.03 7.20 -26.39
C PHE A 186 -28.82 8.51 -26.41
N ARG A 187 -28.69 9.28 -27.50
CA ARG A 187 -29.71 10.25 -27.85
C ARG A 187 -31.02 9.48 -27.89
N SER A 188 -32.00 9.92 -27.09
CA SER A 188 -33.36 9.39 -27.14
C SER A 188 -33.85 9.48 -28.58
N ALA A 189 -33.88 8.34 -29.28
CA ALA A 189 -34.62 8.22 -30.52
C ALA A 189 -36.10 8.36 -30.16
N SER A 190 -36.79 9.26 -30.86
CA SER A 190 -38.25 9.38 -30.81
C SER A 190 -38.89 8.03 -31.16
N PRO A 191 -40.06 7.71 -30.58
CA PRO A 191 -40.62 6.36 -30.66
C PRO A 191 -41.42 6.20 -31.95
N ASP A 192 -40.81 6.26 -33.12
CA ASP A 192 -41.47 5.93 -34.39
C ASP A 192 -40.43 5.44 -35.41
N GLY A 193 -40.28 4.12 -35.53
CA GLY A 193 -39.44 3.48 -36.55
C GLY A 193 -39.28 1.98 -36.32
N GLU A 194 -39.91 1.18 -37.19
CA GLU A 194 -39.98 -0.29 -37.21
C GLU A 194 -38.65 -1.05 -37.00
N PRO A 195 -38.71 -2.32 -36.55
CA PRO A 195 -37.53 -3.12 -36.27
C PRO A 195 -36.91 -3.66 -37.57
N ALA A 196 -35.62 -3.39 -37.77
CA ALA A 196 -34.82 -4.08 -38.78
C ALA A 196 -34.17 -5.33 -38.18
N ALA A 197 -34.27 -6.42 -38.94
CA ALA A 197 -33.82 -7.78 -38.63
C ALA A 197 -32.35 -7.89 -38.20
N GLY A 198 -32.08 -8.76 -37.22
CA GLY A 198 -30.73 -9.13 -36.81
C GLY A 198 -30.10 -10.18 -37.74
N PRO A 199 -28.77 -10.33 -37.70
CA PRO A 199 -28.11 -11.56 -38.13
C PRO A 199 -27.62 -12.39 -36.92
N GLU A 200 -27.80 -13.70 -37.07
CA GLU A 200 -27.24 -14.79 -36.26
C GLU A 200 -25.70 -14.84 -36.28
N ASP A 201 -25.16 -15.33 -35.15
CA ASP A 201 -23.97 -16.17 -34.97
C ASP A 201 -22.61 -15.77 -35.58
N THR A 202 -21.59 -15.57 -34.74
CA THR A 202 -20.58 -16.60 -34.37
C THR A 202 -19.30 -16.01 -33.74
N GLU A 203 -18.72 -16.83 -32.86
CA GLU A 203 -17.30 -16.92 -32.44
C GLU A 203 -16.76 -16.05 -31.29
N GLU A 204 -16.63 -16.70 -30.13
CA GLU A 204 -15.64 -16.41 -29.09
C GLU A 204 -14.20 -16.68 -29.58
N PRO A 205 -13.19 -15.98 -29.04
CA PRO A 205 -11.87 -16.57 -28.89
C PRO A 205 -11.52 -16.81 -27.42
N SER A 206 -11.38 -18.10 -27.14
CA SER A 206 -10.58 -18.71 -26.08
C SER A 206 -9.15 -18.15 -26.00
N GLY A 207 -8.61 -18.01 -24.79
CA GLY A 207 -7.14 -17.96 -24.63
C GLY A 207 -6.60 -17.26 -23.39
N PHE A 208 -6.93 -17.75 -22.19
CA PHE A 208 -6.20 -17.39 -20.96
C PHE A 208 -5.08 -18.39 -20.74
N THR A 209 -3.81 -18.00 -20.94
CA THR A 209 -2.65 -18.81 -20.57
C THR A 209 -1.99 -18.24 -19.32
N ALA A 210 -1.99 -19.00 -18.24
CA ALA A 210 -1.23 -18.74 -17.03
C ALA A 210 0.29 -18.93 -17.28
N PRO A 211 1.18 -18.19 -16.58
CA PRO A 211 2.62 -18.44 -16.62
C PRO A 211 3.01 -19.69 -15.80
N PRO A 212 4.12 -20.36 -16.13
CA PRO A 212 4.51 -21.62 -15.51
C PRO A 212 5.12 -21.44 -14.11
N ASP A 213 4.84 -22.42 -13.24
CA ASP A 213 5.51 -22.65 -11.96
C ASP A 213 7.01 -22.85 -12.15
N VAL A 214 7.81 -22.15 -11.35
CA VAL A 214 9.25 -22.35 -11.23
C VAL A 214 9.49 -23.14 -9.94
N GLY A 215 9.97 -24.38 -10.09
CA GLY A 215 10.46 -25.22 -8.99
C GLY A 215 11.86 -24.84 -8.51
#